data_AF-A0A0D2UE42-F1
#
_entry.id   AF-A0A0D2UE42-F1
#
_cell.length_a   1.000
_cell.length_b   1.000
_cell.length_c   1.000
_cell.angle_alpha   90.00
_cell.angle_beta   90.00
_cell.angle_gamma   90.00
#
_symmetry.space_group_name_H-M   'P 1'
#
loop_
_entity.id
_entity.type
_entity.pdbx_description
1 polymer ?
#
loop_
_entity_poly.entity_id
_entity_poly.type
_entity_poly.pdbx_seq_one_letter_code
_entity_poly.pdbx_strand_id
1 'polypeptide(L)'
;MRITAAPSRRSAAASSSCTVSSMPIHTLATLAALAALMVTSLVIAPVQAADDPLGNLFATLMNAGGTPGVGDGSCKHQCPSGAAPLPKQGHKPTSNGCGPASLPIRAEDMKFPFTPCCDEHDYCYHTCNSVRDTCDSDFGKCLSQVCDRVDNDQDRTACDASKDFFLFSTSGFGCSSFLASQQDACTCPGGERGIGDQSASSGRRARGSSRSSGLGSGSGSSKASRADTLERQASQETDPTKKNRLLRQARALRKEIDGEL
;
A
#
# COMPACT_ATOMS: atom_id res chain seq x y z
N MET A 1 77.94 8.87 -16.83
CA MET A 1 76.96 9.94 -17.11
C MET A 1 76.40 10.43 -15.78
N ARG A 2 76.69 11.68 -15.44
CA ARG A 2 76.09 12.49 -14.36
C ARG A 2 74.93 13.28 -14.95
N ILE A 3 73.81 13.47 -14.23
CA ILE A 3 72.96 14.69 -14.18
C ILE A 3 72.18 14.60 -12.84
N THR A 4 72.72 15.11 -11.73
CA THR A 4 72.41 16.40 -11.07
C THR A 4 70.99 16.53 -10.51
N ALA A 5 70.87 16.45 -9.17
CA ALA A 5 69.76 17.00 -8.40
C ALA A 5 70.07 18.46 -8.05
N ALA A 6 69.10 19.36 -8.25
CA ALA A 6 69.16 20.77 -7.87
C ALA A 6 68.48 21.01 -6.49
N PRO A 7 68.85 22.06 -5.74
CA PRO A 7 68.48 22.25 -4.34
C PRO A 7 67.32 23.26 -4.15
N SER A 8 66.62 23.20 -3.01
CA SER A 8 65.87 24.38 -2.54
C SER A 8 65.80 24.50 -1.01
N ARG A 9 66.63 25.44 -0.54
CA ARG A 9 66.41 26.48 0.49
C ARG A 9 65.77 26.09 1.83
N ARG A 10 66.64 26.11 2.85
CA ARG A 10 66.31 26.46 4.25
C ARG A 10 65.90 27.93 4.32
N SER A 11 64.82 28.22 5.03
CA SER A 11 64.58 29.53 5.66
C SER A 11 64.27 29.33 7.13
N ALA A 12 64.94 30.15 7.93
CA ALA A 12 64.94 30.13 9.39
C ALA A 12 63.55 30.47 9.96
N ALA A 13 63.13 29.72 10.97
CA ALA A 13 62.03 30.12 11.84
C ALA A 13 62.55 31.17 12.83
N ALA A 14 62.03 32.40 12.71
CA ALA A 14 62.23 33.46 13.67
C ALA A 14 61.40 33.16 14.93
N SER A 15 62.07 33.08 16.06
CA SER A 15 61.48 33.03 17.40
C SER A 15 60.96 34.41 17.79
N SER A 16 59.64 34.59 17.80
CA SER A 16 58.99 35.76 18.40
C SER A 16 58.48 35.40 19.79
N SER A 17 59.20 35.85 20.80
CA SER A 17 58.74 35.85 22.19
C SER A 17 57.67 36.92 22.36
N CYS A 18 56.41 36.51 22.54
CA CYS A 18 55.35 37.41 22.97
C CYS A 18 55.22 37.32 24.50
N THR A 19 55.58 38.40 25.18
CA THR A 19 55.34 38.63 26.60
C THR A 19 53.85 38.63 26.90
N VAL A 20 53.42 37.79 27.84
CA VAL A 20 52.06 37.78 28.38
C VAL A 20 51.87 39.05 29.22
N SER A 21 51.19 40.04 28.67
CA SER A 21 50.70 41.19 29.43
C SER A 21 49.39 40.80 30.12
N SER A 22 49.30 41.08 31.42
CA SER A 22 48.18 40.78 32.30
C SER A 22 46.82 41.14 31.70
N MET A 23 45.95 40.15 31.57
CA MET A 23 44.54 40.37 31.24
C MET A 23 43.69 40.42 32.52
N PRO A 24 42.63 41.27 32.55
CA PRO A 24 41.79 41.45 33.73
C PRO A 24 41.00 40.18 34.07
N ILE A 25 40.92 39.86 35.36
CA ILE A 25 40.37 38.63 35.95
C ILE A 25 38.91 38.32 35.50
N HIS A 26 38.17 39.32 35.00
CA HIS A 26 36.81 39.14 34.49
C HIS A 26 36.71 38.41 33.14
N THR A 27 37.77 38.34 32.34
CA THR A 27 37.74 37.63 31.04
C THR A 27 37.98 36.13 31.15
N LEU A 28 38.61 35.66 32.23
CA LEU A 28 38.81 34.22 32.49
C LEU A 28 37.54 33.54 33.00
N ALA A 29 36.73 34.24 33.80
CA ALA A 29 35.46 33.73 34.31
C ALA A 29 34.43 33.53 33.18
N THR A 30 34.41 34.41 32.18
CA THR A 30 33.50 34.32 31.03
C THR A 30 33.93 33.23 30.04
N LEU A 31 35.24 33.03 29.83
CA LEU A 31 35.75 31.91 29.00
C LEU A 31 35.52 30.54 29.64
N ALA A 32 35.65 30.42 30.98
CA ALA A 32 35.34 29.18 31.69
C ALA A 32 33.84 28.84 31.66
N ALA A 33 32.96 29.85 31.77
CA ALA A 33 31.51 29.65 31.65
C ALA A 33 31.08 29.26 30.21
N LEU A 34 31.72 29.83 29.18
CA LEU A 34 31.47 29.45 27.78
C LEU A 34 32.00 28.06 27.44
N ALA A 35 33.15 27.65 28.00
CA ALA A 35 33.65 26.28 27.84
C ALA A 35 32.77 25.23 28.53
N ALA A 36 32.20 25.55 29.70
CA ALA A 36 31.25 24.68 30.39
C ALA A 36 29.91 24.52 29.64
N LEU A 37 29.45 25.56 28.93
CA LEU A 37 28.27 25.51 28.06
C LEU A 37 28.51 24.71 26.77
N MET A 38 29.74 24.67 26.26
CA MET A 38 30.08 23.92 25.05
C MET A 38 30.33 22.42 25.32
N VAL A 39 30.72 22.03 26.54
CA VAL A 39 30.99 20.63 26.90
C VAL A 39 29.74 19.89 27.42
N THR A 40 28.70 20.60 27.87
CA THR A 40 27.42 19.98 28.27
C THR A 40 26.50 19.63 27.10
N SER A 41 26.85 20.01 25.86
CA SER A 41 26.05 19.69 24.67
C SER A 41 26.43 18.36 23.99
N LEU A 42 27.38 17.59 24.54
CA LEU A 42 27.84 16.33 23.92
C LEU A 42 27.71 15.08 24.79
N VAL A 43 26.88 15.09 25.84
CA VAL A 43 26.58 13.86 26.58
C VAL A 43 25.11 13.80 26.96
N ILE A 44 24.43 12.82 26.34
CA ILE A 44 23.09 12.28 26.63
C ILE A 44 21.91 13.18 26.24
N ALA A 45 21.70 13.35 24.94
CA ALA A 45 20.32 13.21 24.48
C ALA A 45 19.97 11.72 24.63
N PRO A 46 18.84 11.33 25.26
CA PRO A 46 18.30 10.02 24.97
C PRO A 46 18.16 9.96 23.44
N VAL A 47 18.57 8.83 22.84
CA VAL A 47 17.99 8.40 21.58
C VAL A 47 16.49 8.30 21.86
N GLN A 48 15.80 9.44 21.74
CA GLN A 48 14.38 9.44 21.48
C GLN A 48 14.28 8.67 20.18
N ALA A 49 13.56 7.55 20.27
CA ALA A 49 13.10 6.80 19.12
C ALA A 49 12.78 7.81 18.02
N ALA A 50 13.35 7.60 16.84
CA ALA A 50 13.01 8.41 15.69
C ALA A 50 11.48 8.51 15.66
N ASP A 51 10.95 9.71 15.87
CA ASP A 51 9.58 10.02 15.54
C ASP A 51 9.52 9.84 14.03
N ASP A 52 9.20 8.63 13.54
CA ASP A 52 9.04 8.33 12.13
C ASP A 52 7.96 9.28 11.60
N PRO A 53 8.34 10.40 10.96
CA PRO A 53 7.36 11.44 10.64
C PRO A 53 6.39 10.93 9.58
N LEU A 54 6.81 9.91 8.82
CA LEU A 54 5.99 9.16 7.89
C LEU A 54 4.95 8.29 8.59
N GLY A 55 5.29 7.60 9.69
CA GLY A 55 4.38 6.71 10.41
C GLY A 55 3.26 7.48 11.12
N ASN A 56 3.59 8.61 11.73
CA ASN A 56 2.60 9.48 12.36
C ASN A 56 1.75 10.25 11.33
N LEU A 57 2.34 10.72 10.23
CA LEU A 57 1.60 11.30 9.11
C LEU A 57 0.65 10.27 8.49
N PHE A 58 1.12 9.03 8.36
CA PHE A 58 0.35 7.90 7.85
C PHE A 58 -0.86 7.57 8.74
N ALA A 59 -0.61 7.37 10.04
CA ALA A 59 -1.66 7.14 11.03
C ALA A 59 -2.66 8.31 11.06
N THR A 60 -2.17 9.54 10.93
CA THR A 60 -3.01 10.74 10.83
C THR A 60 -3.84 10.77 9.55
N LEU A 61 -3.30 10.37 8.40
CA LEU A 61 -4.04 10.34 7.12
C LEU A 61 -5.15 9.28 7.12
N MET A 62 -4.88 8.09 7.69
CA MET A 62 -5.90 7.04 7.86
C MET A 62 -6.96 7.40 8.90
N ASN A 63 -6.56 7.99 10.03
CA ASN A 63 -7.48 8.43 11.08
C ASN A 63 -8.29 9.68 10.68
N ALA A 64 -7.76 10.51 9.76
CA ALA A 64 -8.45 11.66 9.18
C ALA A 64 -9.37 11.30 8.00
N GLY A 65 -9.56 10.02 7.68
CA GLY A 65 -10.49 9.57 6.62
C GLY A 65 -10.02 9.92 5.19
N GLY A 66 -8.74 10.24 5.00
CA GLY A 66 -8.16 10.52 3.69
C GLY A 66 -7.69 9.23 3.04
N THR A 67 -8.59 8.50 2.37
CA THR A 67 -8.24 7.34 1.53
C THR A 67 -7.67 7.79 0.19
N PRO A 68 -6.39 7.59 -0.15
CA PRO A 68 -5.91 7.85 -1.50
C PRO A 68 -6.25 6.64 -2.36
N GLY A 69 -6.98 6.88 -3.45
CA GLY A 69 -7.30 5.85 -4.45
C GLY A 69 -8.76 5.41 -4.53
N VAL A 70 -9.72 6.31 -4.28
CA VAL A 70 -11.13 6.06 -4.63
C VAL A 70 -11.30 6.16 -6.16
N GLY A 71 -10.93 5.08 -6.85
CA GLY A 71 -11.58 4.68 -8.08
C GLY A 71 -12.96 4.14 -7.72
N ASP A 72 -13.99 4.80 -8.22
CA ASP A 72 -15.41 4.54 -8.06
C ASP A 72 -15.86 3.26 -8.78
N GLY A 73 -15.49 2.10 -8.25
CA GLY A 73 -15.99 0.83 -8.77
C GLY A 73 -15.31 -0.33 -8.08
N SER A 74 -16.08 -1.32 -7.67
CA SER A 74 -15.53 -2.56 -7.10
C SER A 74 -14.42 -3.09 -8.00
N CYS A 75 -13.19 -3.16 -7.49
CA CYS A 75 -12.04 -3.67 -8.25
C CYS A 75 -12.24 -5.18 -8.49
N LYS A 76 -12.90 -5.52 -9.59
CA LYS A 76 -13.33 -6.87 -9.96
C LYS A 76 -12.87 -7.17 -11.38
N HIS A 77 -12.17 -8.28 -11.56
CA HIS A 77 -11.83 -8.77 -12.89
C HIS A 77 -13.10 -9.25 -13.61
N GLN A 78 -13.31 -8.76 -14.82
CA GLN A 78 -14.47 -9.09 -15.64
C GLN A 78 -14.02 -9.37 -17.06
N CYS A 79 -14.55 -10.43 -17.66
CA CYS A 79 -14.29 -10.71 -19.05
C CYS A 79 -14.98 -9.69 -19.98
N PRO A 80 -14.40 -9.36 -21.14
CA PRO A 80 -15.00 -8.42 -22.09
C PRO A 80 -16.40 -8.82 -22.56
N SER A 81 -16.68 -10.14 -22.61
CA SER A 81 -17.99 -10.69 -22.98
C SER A 81 -19.02 -10.61 -21.85
N GLY A 82 -18.63 -10.20 -20.64
CA GLY A 82 -19.44 -10.31 -19.43
C GLY A 82 -19.56 -11.73 -18.87
N ALA A 83 -18.93 -12.72 -19.52
CA ALA A 83 -18.88 -14.08 -19.01
C ALA A 83 -18.04 -14.17 -17.72
N ALA A 84 -18.31 -15.18 -16.91
CA ALA A 84 -17.47 -15.47 -15.75
C ALA A 84 -16.05 -15.85 -16.21
N PRO A 85 -14.99 -15.29 -15.61
CA PRO A 85 -13.62 -15.75 -15.84
C PRO A 85 -13.49 -17.21 -15.45
N LEU A 86 -12.66 -17.96 -16.15
CA LEU A 86 -12.35 -19.35 -15.82
C LEU A 86 -10.88 -19.46 -15.41
N PRO A 87 -10.51 -20.32 -14.45
CA PRO A 87 -9.11 -20.57 -14.15
C PRO A 87 -8.34 -21.00 -15.40
N LYS A 88 -7.22 -20.32 -15.67
CA LYS A 88 -6.35 -20.63 -16.80
C LYS A 88 -5.68 -21.99 -16.54
N GLN A 89 -5.79 -22.90 -17.50
CA GLN A 89 -5.21 -24.24 -17.35
C GLN A 89 -3.69 -24.16 -17.14
N GLY A 90 -3.21 -24.91 -16.14
CA GLY A 90 -1.79 -24.99 -15.80
C GLY A 90 -1.22 -23.76 -15.08
N HIS A 91 -2.05 -22.73 -14.81
CA HIS A 91 -1.62 -21.59 -14.00
C HIS A 91 -1.27 -22.02 -12.59
N LYS A 92 -0.15 -21.50 -12.08
CA LYS A 92 0.29 -21.68 -10.70
C LYS A 92 0.37 -20.30 -10.06
N PRO A 93 -0.33 -20.05 -8.95
CA PRO A 93 -0.16 -18.81 -8.22
C PRO A 93 1.30 -18.60 -7.82
N THR A 94 1.74 -17.35 -7.92
CA THR A 94 3.10 -16.92 -7.61
C THR A 94 3.06 -15.76 -6.64
N SER A 95 4.16 -15.57 -5.91
CA SER A 95 4.37 -14.41 -5.07
C SER A 95 5.71 -13.76 -5.38
N ASN A 96 5.78 -12.44 -5.19
CA ASN A 96 6.99 -11.64 -5.26
C ASN A 96 7.37 -11.03 -3.89
N GLY A 97 6.76 -11.50 -2.80
CA GLY A 97 6.99 -11.05 -1.44
C GLY A 97 6.40 -9.66 -1.16
N CYS A 98 6.91 -8.97 -0.14
CA CYS A 98 6.35 -7.69 0.32
C CYS A 98 6.73 -6.45 -0.54
N GLY A 99 7.33 -6.64 -1.71
CA GLY A 99 7.75 -5.56 -2.60
C GLY A 99 6.82 -5.39 -3.79
N PRO A 100 6.87 -4.24 -4.51
CA PRO A 100 6.36 -4.21 -5.87
C PRO A 100 7.23 -5.08 -6.79
N ALA A 101 6.68 -5.57 -7.90
CA ALA A 101 7.40 -6.44 -8.83
C ALA A 101 8.74 -5.86 -9.35
N SER A 102 8.90 -4.52 -9.36
CA SER A 102 10.12 -3.82 -9.79
C SER A 102 11.18 -3.64 -8.70
N LEU A 103 10.81 -3.83 -7.42
CA LEU A 103 11.72 -3.63 -6.28
C LEU A 103 11.47 -4.72 -5.23
N PRO A 104 12.14 -5.89 -5.36
CA PRO A 104 11.99 -6.96 -4.38
C PRO A 104 12.56 -6.52 -3.03
N ILE A 105 11.73 -6.60 -1.98
CA ILE A 105 12.15 -6.39 -0.60
C ILE A 105 12.50 -7.76 -0.02
N ARG A 106 13.73 -7.95 0.42
CA ARG A 106 14.13 -9.21 1.04
C ARG A 106 13.60 -9.28 2.46
N ALA A 107 13.27 -10.49 2.94
CA ALA A 107 12.78 -10.69 4.30
C ALA A 107 13.77 -10.19 5.36
N GLU A 108 15.08 -10.27 5.12
CA GLU A 108 16.11 -9.82 6.06
C GLU A 108 16.22 -8.30 6.16
N ASP A 109 15.70 -7.58 5.16
CA ASP A 109 15.64 -6.12 5.16
C ASP A 109 14.42 -5.60 5.93
N MET A 110 13.51 -6.50 6.36
CA MET A 110 12.31 -6.17 7.12
C MET A 110 12.52 -6.44 8.61
N LYS A 111 12.21 -5.43 9.44
CA LYS A 111 12.29 -5.56 10.91
C LYS A 111 11.32 -6.60 11.48
N PHE A 112 10.18 -6.80 10.82
CA PHE A 112 9.09 -7.67 11.28
C PHE A 112 8.77 -8.73 10.20
N PRO A 113 8.36 -9.95 10.60
CA PRO A 113 8.20 -11.08 9.68
C PRO A 113 6.86 -11.02 8.92
N PHE A 114 6.67 -9.99 8.09
CA PHE A 114 5.45 -9.84 7.28
C PHE A 114 5.47 -10.61 5.95
N THR A 115 6.64 -11.09 5.51
CA THR A 115 6.79 -11.83 4.24
C THR A 115 5.75 -12.94 4.05
N PRO A 116 5.46 -13.82 5.04
CA PRO A 116 4.43 -14.83 4.88
C PRO A 116 3.02 -14.27 4.61
N CYS A 117 2.70 -13.09 5.15
CA CYS A 117 1.43 -12.43 4.90
C CYS A 117 1.36 -11.87 3.48
N CYS A 118 2.46 -11.29 2.99
CA CYS A 118 2.55 -10.80 1.62
C CYS A 118 2.47 -11.96 0.62
N ASP A 119 3.12 -13.07 0.91
CA ASP A 119 3.08 -14.26 0.05
C ASP A 119 1.64 -14.79 -0.10
N GLU A 120 0.91 -14.92 1.01
CA GLU A 120 -0.49 -15.35 1.00
C GLU A 120 -1.40 -14.35 0.25
N HIS A 121 -1.15 -13.05 0.40
CA HIS A 121 -1.88 -12.01 -0.30
C HIS A 121 -1.69 -12.10 -1.81
N ASP A 122 -0.44 -12.28 -2.27
CA ASP A 122 -0.11 -12.48 -3.68
C ASP A 122 -0.76 -13.76 -4.23
N TYR A 123 -0.72 -14.87 -3.50
CA TYR A 123 -1.38 -16.11 -3.91
C TYR A 123 -2.89 -15.94 -4.04
N CYS A 124 -3.52 -15.20 -3.13
CA CYS A 124 -4.93 -14.85 -3.21
C CYS A 124 -5.22 -14.01 -4.48
N TYR A 125 -4.38 -13.02 -4.77
CA TYR A 125 -4.49 -12.20 -5.98
C TYR A 125 -4.29 -13.01 -7.27
N HIS A 126 -3.40 -14.01 -7.26
CA HIS A 126 -3.14 -14.91 -8.37
C HIS A 126 -4.11 -16.09 -8.48
N THR A 127 -5.12 -16.18 -7.61
CA THR A 127 -6.17 -17.18 -7.70
C THR A 127 -7.33 -16.64 -8.52
N CYS A 128 -7.61 -17.24 -9.67
CA CYS A 128 -8.68 -16.77 -10.55
C CYS A 128 -10.04 -16.69 -9.83
N ASN A 129 -10.77 -15.59 -10.03
CA ASN A 129 -12.05 -15.28 -9.37
C ASN A 129 -11.98 -15.05 -7.85
N SER A 130 -10.80 -14.81 -7.29
CA SER A 130 -10.73 -14.33 -5.91
C SER A 130 -11.41 -12.97 -5.77
N VAL A 131 -11.87 -12.67 -4.56
CA VAL A 131 -12.50 -11.38 -4.23
C VAL A 131 -11.45 -10.53 -3.53
N ARG A 132 -11.01 -9.44 -4.16
CA ARG A 132 -9.98 -8.54 -3.61
C ARG A 132 -10.24 -8.17 -2.16
N ASP A 133 -11.45 -7.74 -1.83
CA ASP A 133 -11.80 -7.32 -0.46
C ASP A 133 -11.58 -8.44 0.58
N THR A 134 -11.76 -9.71 0.18
CA THR A 134 -11.46 -10.87 1.03
C THR A 134 -9.94 -11.04 1.18
N CYS A 135 -9.19 -11.00 0.08
CA CYS A 135 -7.73 -11.05 0.12
C CYS A 135 -7.13 -9.93 0.99
N ASP A 136 -7.59 -8.69 0.81
CA ASP A 136 -7.09 -7.51 1.54
C ASP A 136 -7.48 -7.58 3.03
N SER A 137 -8.67 -8.11 3.35
CA SER A 137 -9.10 -8.32 4.73
C SER A 137 -8.24 -9.38 5.43
N ASP A 138 -7.99 -10.51 4.76
CA ASP A 138 -7.19 -11.60 5.33
C ASP A 138 -5.72 -11.21 5.47
N PHE A 139 -5.20 -10.42 4.53
CA PHE A 139 -3.88 -9.79 4.64
C PHE A 139 -3.77 -8.92 5.90
N GLY A 140 -4.74 -8.04 6.14
CA GLY A 140 -4.73 -7.19 7.33
C GLY A 140 -4.83 -7.96 8.65
N LYS A 141 -5.59 -9.07 8.68
CA LYS A 141 -5.62 -9.97 9.83
C LYS A 141 -4.26 -10.63 10.05
N CYS A 142 -3.60 -11.09 8.99
CA CYS A 142 -2.28 -11.70 9.07
C CYS A 142 -1.24 -10.73 9.64
N LEU A 143 -1.18 -9.50 9.11
CA LEU A 143 -0.27 -8.47 9.60
C LEU A 143 -0.53 -8.12 11.07
N SER A 144 -1.80 -8.03 11.48
CA SER A 144 -2.17 -7.76 12.88
C SER A 144 -1.67 -8.88 13.81
N GLN A 145 -1.84 -10.14 13.41
CA GLN A 145 -1.33 -11.29 14.19
C GLN A 145 0.20 -11.29 14.33
N VAL A 146 0.94 -10.73 13.37
CA VAL A 146 2.39 -10.56 13.49
C VAL A 146 2.70 -9.52 14.58
N CYS A 147 2.01 -8.38 14.59
CA CYS A 147 2.27 -7.31 15.58
C CYS A 147 1.77 -7.65 16.98
N ASP A 148 0.69 -8.42 17.12
CA ASP A 148 0.18 -8.89 18.41
C ASP A 148 1.18 -9.80 19.16
N ARG A 149 2.13 -10.40 18.45
CA ARG A 149 3.19 -11.25 19.02
C ARG A 149 4.45 -10.47 19.41
N VAL A 150 4.46 -9.15 19.25
CA VAL A 150 5.60 -8.30 19.61
C VAL A 150 5.49 -7.86 21.08
N ASP A 151 6.40 -8.37 21.90
CA ASP A 151 6.33 -8.24 23.37
C ASP A 151 6.53 -6.82 23.88
N ASN A 152 7.41 -6.03 23.25
CA ASN A 152 7.74 -4.69 23.74
C ASN A 152 6.94 -3.59 23.02
N ASP A 153 6.48 -2.60 23.78
CA ASP A 153 5.56 -1.56 23.31
C ASP A 153 6.15 -0.69 22.19
N GLN A 154 7.45 -0.42 22.24
CA GLN A 154 8.14 0.39 21.24
C GLN A 154 8.18 -0.32 19.88
N ASP A 155 8.57 -1.60 19.86
CA ASP A 155 8.59 -2.40 18.64
C ASP A 155 7.18 -2.72 18.17
N ARG A 156 6.20 -2.93 19.08
CA ARG A 156 4.81 -3.12 18.69
C ARG A 156 4.27 -1.88 17.98
N THR A 157 4.58 -0.68 18.47
CA THR A 157 4.24 0.60 17.81
C THR A 157 4.87 0.69 16.42
N ALA A 158 6.14 0.35 16.28
CA ALA A 158 6.82 0.33 14.97
C ALA A 158 6.25 -0.75 14.03
N CYS A 159 5.84 -1.90 14.57
CA CYS A 159 5.17 -2.97 13.83
C CYS A 159 3.82 -2.50 13.31
N ASP A 160 3.02 -1.89 14.19
CA ASP A 160 1.71 -1.33 13.83
C ASP A 160 1.85 -0.30 12.72
N ALA A 161 2.81 0.63 12.82
CA ALA A 161 3.09 1.61 11.76
C ALA A 161 3.49 0.96 10.42
N SER A 162 4.24 -0.14 10.47
CA SER A 162 4.64 -0.90 9.27
C SER A 162 3.45 -1.64 8.64
N LYS A 163 2.62 -2.31 9.45
CA LYS A 163 1.34 -2.92 9.02
C LYS A 163 0.45 -1.89 8.34
N ASP A 164 0.32 -0.75 8.99
CA ASP A 164 -0.48 0.38 8.56
C ASP A 164 -0.04 0.89 7.17
N PHE A 165 1.27 1.04 6.95
CA PHE A 165 1.83 1.33 5.63
C PHE A 165 1.47 0.28 4.57
N PHE A 166 1.56 -1.02 4.88
CA PHE A 166 1.16 -2.09 3.96
C PHE A 166 -0.33 -1.97 3.58
N LEU A 167 -1.21 -1.81 4.57
CA LEU A 167 -2.65 -1.68 4.34
C LEU A 167 -3.02 -0.50 3.44
N PHE A 168 -2.31 0.61 3.58
CA PHE A 168 -2.46 1.76 2.68
C PHE A 168 -2.00 1.49 1.27
N SER A 169 -0.79 0.93 1.13
CA SER A 169 -0.22 0.60 -0.16
C SER A 169 -1.18 -0.32 -0.93
N THR A 170 -1.71 -1.34 -0.25
CA THR A 170 -2.68 -2.26 -0.82
C THR A 170 -4.02 -1.58 -1.12
N SER A 171 -4.47 -0.65 -0.29
CA SER A 171 -5.71 0.11 -0.54
C SER A 171 -5.60 0.99 -1.79
N GLY A 172 -4.53 1.79 -1.88
CA GLY A 172 -4.34 2.78 -2.95
C GLY A 172 -3.86 2.21 -4.27
N PHE A 173 -2.94 1.23 -4.25
CA PHE A 173 -2.32 0.68 -5.45
C PHE A 173 -2.74 -0.77 -5.76
N GLY A 174 -3.37 -1.46 -4.81
CA GLY A 174 -3.66 -2.88 -4.94
C GLY A 174 -4.63 -3.25 -6.06
N CYS A 175 -5.45 -2.31 -6.58
CA CYS A 175 -6.38 -2.65 -7.66
C CYS A 175 -5.66 -3.03 -8.96
N SER A 176 -4.61 -2.28 -9.32
CA SER A 176 -3.83 -2.56 -10.52
C SER A 176 -3.16 -3.93 -10.43
N SER A 177 -2.51 -4.20 -9.28
CA SER A 177 -1.86 -5.48 -9.01
C SER A 177 -2.85 -6.64 -9.01
N PHE A 178 -4.03 -6.46 -8.41
CA PHE A 178 -5.10 -7.46 -8.42
C PHE A 178 -5.57 -7.76 -9.85
N LEU A 179 -5.89 -6.74 -10.65
CA LEU A 179 -6.37 -6.94 -12.02
C LEU A 179 -5.31 -7.55 -12.94
N ALA A 180 -4.03 -7.24 -12.74
CA ALA A 180 -2.92 -7.87 -13.45
C ALA A 180 -2.82 -9.36 -13.09
N SER A 181 -2.83 -9.68 -11.79
CA SER A 181 -2.77 -11.06 -11.29
C SER A 181 -3.96 -11.89 -11.78
N GLN A 182 -5.16 -11.30 -11.84
CA GLN A 182 -6.35 -11.95 -12.39
C GLN A 182 -6.26 -12.17 -13.90
N GLN A 183 -5.65 -11.26 -14.66
CA GLN A 183 -5.40 -11.46 -16.09
C GLN A 183 -4.43 -12.62 -16.34
N ASP A 184 -3.45 -12.81 -15.48
CA ASP A 184 -2.53 -13.94 -15.58
C ASP A 184 -3.19 -15.26 -15.18
N ALA A 185 -4.05 -15.23 -14.16
CA ALA A 185 -4.68 -16.40 -13.57
C ALA A 185 -5.93 -16.89 -14.30
N CYS A 186 -6.63 -16.01 -15.02
CA CYS A 186 -7.91 -16.32 -15.65
C CYS A 186 -7.83 -16.39 -17.19
N THR A 187 -8.80 -17.08 -17.77
CA THR A 187 -9.12 -17.05 -19.20
C THR A 187 -10.58 -16.67 -19.40
N CYS A 188 -10.88 -15.99 -20.50
CA CYS A 188 -12.22 -15.53 -20.82
C CYS A 188 -12.85 -16.37 -21.94
N PRO A 189 -13.97 -17.06 -21.69
CA PRO A 189 -14.64 -17.83 -22.73
C PRO A 189 -15.23 -16.90 -23.81
N GLY A 190 -15.07 -17.30 -25.08
CA GLY A 190 -15.55 -16.54 -26.24
C GLY A 190 -14.62 -15.41 -26.69
N GLY A 191 -13.34 -15.46 -26.31
CA GLY A 191 -12.33 -14.44 -26.60
C GLY A 191 -11.87 -14.39 -28.06
N GLU A 192 -12.74 -13.98 -28.98
CA GLU A 192 -12.31 -13.31 -30.21
C GLU A 192 -13.33 -12.21 -30.56
N ARG A 193 -12.93 -10.97 -30.28
CA ARG A 193 -13.13 -9.77 -31.12
C ARG A 193 -12.33 -8.63 -30.47
N GLY A 194 -11.02 -8.83 -30.38
CA GLY A 194 -10.04 -7.77 -30.20
C GLY A 194 -9.65 -7.22 -31.58
N ILE A 195 -9.56 -5.91 -31.67
CA ILE A 195 -9.28 -5.14 -32.87
C ILE A 195 -7.87 -5.43 -33.40
N GLY A 196 -7.80 -5.90 -34.66
CA GLY A 196 -6.81 -5.49 -35.66
C GLY A 196 -5.35 -5.81 -35.41
N ASP A 197 -4.96 -7.06 -35.69
CA ASP A 197 -3.69 -7.29 -36.40
C ASP A 197 -3.93 -7.00 -37.89
N GLN A 198 -3.03 -6.23 -38.50
CA GLN A 198 -3.12 -5.87 -39.91
C GLN A 198 -2.62 -7.03 -40.76
N SER A 199 -3.53 -7.82 -41.32
CA SER A 199 -3.25 -8.42 -42.63
C SER A 199 -4.53 -8.73 -43.41
N ALA A 200 -4.50 -8.24 -44.63
CA ALA A 200 -5.57 -8.27 -45.60
C ALA A 200 -5.89 -9.70 -46.08
N SER A 201 -7.18 -10.02 -46.20
CA SER A 201 -7.70 -10.67 -47.40
C SER A 201 -9.23 -10.61 -47.47
N SER A 202 -9.72 -9.81 -48.43
CA SER A 202 -10.88 -10.04 -49.29
C SER A 202 -12.16 -10.67 -48.72
N GLY A 203 -13.17 -9.80 -48.54
CA GLY A 203 -14.42 -9.88 -49.31
C GLY A 203 -15.49 -10.89 -48.89
N ARG A 204 -16.61 -10.39 -48.37
CA ARG A 204 -17.92 -10.31 -49.06
C ARG A 204 -19.00 -9.77 -48.12
N ARG A 205 -19.85 -8.91 -48.68
CA ARG A 205 -21.05 -8.35 -48.06
C ARG A 205 -22.09 -9.44 -47.83
N ALA A 206 -22.73 -9.44 -46.66
CA ALA A 206 -24.13 -9.87 -46.54
C ALA A 206 -24.85 -9.00 -45.51
N ARG A 207 -25.93 -8.40 -46.00
CA ARG A 207 -26.88 -7.54 -45.32
C ARG A 207 -27.86 -8.45 -44.58
N GLY A 208 -28.11 -8.21 -43.29
CA GLY A 208 -29.06 -9.00 -42.50
C GLY A 208 -29.67 -8.14 -41.40
N SER A 209 -30.93 -7.77 -41.59
CA SER A 209 -31.73 -6.92 -40.73
C SER A 209 -32.42 -7.76 -39.65
N SER A 210 -32.63 -7.13 -38.47
CA SER A 210 -33.73 -7.37 -37.55
C SER A 210 -33.72 -8.66 -36.72
N ARG A 211 -33.70 -8.55 -35.38
CA ARG A 211 -34.90 -8.48 -34.51
C ARG A 211 -34.52 -8.69 -33.04
N SER A 212 -34.98 -7.75 -32.22
CA SER A 212 -35.21 -7.89 -30.79
C SER A 212 -36.21 -9.02 -30.51
N SER A 213 -35.90 -9.87 -29.53
CA SER A 213 -36.89 -10.67 -28.79
C SER A 213 -36.30 -10.97 -27.42
N GLY A 214 -36.88 -10.34 -26.39
CA GLY A 214 -36.61 -10.69 -24.99
C GLY A 214 -37.31 -11.99 -24.60
N LEU A 215 -36.93 -12.49 -23.42
CA LEU A 215 -37.53 -13.48 -22.51
C LEU A 215 -36.35 -13.91 -21.60
N GLY A 216 -36.31 -13.83 -20.28
CA GLY A 216 -37.27 -13.58 -19.21
C GLY A 216 -36.72 -14.32 -17.98
N SER A 217 -36.22 -13.60 -16.97
CA SER A 217 -36.00 -14.04 -15.57
C SER A 217 -35.12 -13.02 -14.85
N GLY A 218 -35.67 -12.28 -13.88
CA GLY A 218 -34.88 -11.25 -13.19
C GLY A 218 -35.65 -10.40 -12.18
N SER A 219 -36.52 -11.00 -11.37
CA SER A 219 -37.09 -10.28 -10.21
C SER A 219 -36.10 -10.23 -9.03
N GLY A 220 -35.25 -11.26 -8.87
CA GLY A 220 -34.26 -11.34 -7.80
C GLY A 220 -33.14 -10.30 -7.89
N SER A 221 -32.65 -10.01 -9.10
CA SER A 221 -31.56 -9.05 -9.32
C SER A 221 -31.93 -7.61 -8.91
N SER A 222 -33.20 -7.23 -9.10
CA SER A 222 -33.71 -5.92 -8.71
C SER A 222 -33.85 -5.76 -7.20
N LYS A 223 -34.18 -6.85 -6.47
CA LYS A 223 -34.26 -6.83 -5.00
C LYS A 223 -32.88 -6.82 -4.36
N ALA A 224 -31.95 -7.62 -4.87
CA ALA A 224 -30.56 -7.63 -4.41
C ALA A 224 -29.89 -6.26 -4.60
N SER A 225 -30.02 -5.67 -5.79
CA SER A 225 -29.51 -4.33 -6.08
C SER A 225 -30.11 -3.24 -5.17
N ARG A 226 -31.39 -3.35 -4.82
CA ARG A 226 -32.05 -2.44 -3.85
C ARG A 226 -31.55 -2.65 -2.43
N ALA A 227 -31.30 -3.89 -2.00
CA ALA A 227 -30.70 -4.17 -0.69
C ALA A 227 -29.30 -3.56 -0.58
N ASP A 228 -28.45 -3.77 -1.59
CA ASP A 228 -27.10 -3.19 -1.66
C ASP A 228 -27.13 -1.65 -1.61
N THR A 229 -28.09 -1.03 -2.31
CA THR A 229 -28.25 0.43 -2.33
C THR A 229 -28.61 0.98 -0.94
N LEU A 230 -29.50 0.29 -0.21
CA LEU A 230 -29.91 0.68 1.14
C LEU A 230 -28.78 0.50 2.16
N GLU A 231 -27.95 -0.54 2.02
CA GLU A 231 -26.75 -0.75 2.86
C GLU A 231 -25.70 0.34 2.62
N ARG A 232 -25.51 0.76 1.37
CA ARG A 232 -24.63 1.89 1.03
C ARG A 232 -25.16 3.22 1.59
N GLN A 233 -26.46 3.48 1.48
CA GLN A 233 -27.09 4.66 2.09
C GLN A 233 -26.96 4.66 3.63
N ALA A 234 -27.15 3.51 4.28
CA ALA A 234 -26.97 3.37 5.72
C ALA A 234 -25.52 3.59 6.18
N SER A 235 -24.55 3.29 5.31
CA SER A 235 -23.12 3.49 5.59
C SER A 235 -22.70 4.97 5.53
N GLN A 236 -23.45 5.81 4.81
CA GLN A 236 -23.22 7.24 4.68
C GLN A 236 -24.10 8.09 5.61
N GLU A 237 -25.09 7.49 6.27
CA GLU A 237 -26.02 8.19 7.16
C GLU A 237 -25.44 8.39 8.56
N THR A 238 -25.44 9.64 9.03
CA THR A 238 -24.91 10.03 10.34
C THR A 238 -25.99 10.00 11.43
N ASP A 239 -27.28 10.09 11.07
CA ASP A 239 -28.39 9.95 12.01
C ASP A 239 -28.63 8.46 12.35
N PRO A 240 -28.47 8.05 13.62
CA PRO A 240 -28.61 6.66 14.03
C PRO A 240 -30.02 6.10 13.80
N THR A 241 -31.05 6.94 13.85
CA THR A 241 -32.44 6.53 13.62
C THR A 241 -32.67 6.22 12.14
N LYS A 242 -32.18 7.08 11.24
CA LYS A 242 -32.27 6.87 9.80
C LYS A 242 -31.41 5.69 9.34
N LYS A 243 -30.19 5.57 9.85
CA LYS A 243 -29.31 4.42 9.61
C LYS A 243 -29.97 3.10 9.99
N ASN A 244 -30.56 3.02 11.17
CA ASN A 244 -31.28 1.82 11.62
C ASN A 244 -32.51 1.51 10.74
N ARG A 245 -33.22 2.53 10.27
CA ARG A 245 -34.36 2.35 9.35
C ARG A 245 -33.90 1.76 8.00
N LEU A 246 -32.82 2.28 7.43
CA LEU A 246 -32.25 1.79 6.17
C LEU A 246 -31.76 0.34 6.29
N LEU A 247 -31.05 0.02 7.38
CA LEU A 247 -30.60 -1.36 7.66
C LEU A 247 -31.76 -2.34 7.83
N ARG A 248 -32.86 -1.93 8.47
CA ARG A 248 -34.08 -2.76 8.58
C ARG A 248 -34.70 -3.04 7.21
N GLN A 249 -34.74 -2.04 6.32
CA GLN A 249 -35.27 -2.21 4.96
C GLN A 249 -34.37 -3.13 4.12
N ALA A 250 -33.05 -2.97 4.20
CA ALA A 250 -32.10 -3.85 3.52
C ALA A 250 -32.23 -5.32 3.96
N ARG A 251 -32.32 -5.55 5.28
CA ARG A 251 -32.51 -6.90 5.85
C ARG A 251 -33.84 -7.52 5.43
N ALA A 252 -34.92 -6.75 5.35
CA ALA A 252 -36.21 -7.25 4.86
C ALA A 252 -36.11 -7.74 3.41
N LEU A 253 -35.42 -6.98 2.55
CA LEU A 253 -35.17 -7.39 1.16
C LEU A 253 -34.30 -8.64 1.05
N ARG A 254 -33.30 -8.81 1.94
CA ARG A 254 -32.49 -10.05 1.99
C ARG A 254 -33.33 -11.27 2.36
N LYS A 255 -34.19 -11.16 3.38
CA LYS A 255 -35.12 -12.24 3.74
C LYS A 255 -36.07 -12.62 2.61
N GLU A 256 -36.54 -11.65 1.82
CA GLU A 256 -37.33 -11.92 0.61
C GLU A 256 -36.54 -12.63 -0.51
N ILE A 257 -35.22 -12.41 -0.58
CA ILE A 257 -34.33 -13.09 -1.55
C ILE A 257 -34.06 -14.53 -1.10
N ASP A 258 -33.84 -14.72 0.19
CA ASP A 258 -33.52 -16.04 0.79
C ASP A 258 -34.74 -16.94 0.95
N GLY A 259 -35.95 -16.43 0.65
CA GLY A 259 -37.19 -17.18 0.73
C GLY A 259 -37.68 -17.43 2.16
N GLU A 260 -37.25 -16.60 3.11
CA GLU A 260 -37.59 -16.71 4.55
C GLU A 260 -38.85 -15.92 4.94
N LEU A 261 -39.78 -15.68 4.02
CA LEU A 261 -41.04 -14.95 4.25
C LEU A 261 -42.28 -15.82 4.02
#